data_AF-A0A923WIX4-F1
#
_entry.id   AF-A0A923WIX4-F1
#
_cell.length_a   1.000
_cell.length_b   1.000
_cell.length_c   1.000
_cell.angle_alpha   90.00
_cell.angle_beta   90.00
_cell.angle_gamma   90.00
#
_symmetry.space_group_name_H-M   'P 1'
#
loop_
_entity.id
_entity.type
_entity.pdbx_description
1 polymer ?
#
loop_
_entity_poly.entity_id
_entity_poly.type
_entity_poly.pdbx_seq_one_letter_code
_entity_poly.pdbx_strand_id
1 'polypeptide(L)' 'DTDAVVERIGQHQAEVVIPSKSNRKEEREIDENMYEDRNKVERFFLKIKQNRAVATRYDKKAACFLAGIYLASIMCWLK' A
#
# COMPACT_ATOMS: atom_id res chain seq x y z
N ASP A 1 6.22 -6.75 12.03
CA ASP A 1 5.78 -5.62 12.82
C ASP A 1 6.83 -5.19 13.84
N THR A 2 6.94 -3.89 14.07
CA THR A 2 7.77 -3.25 15.10
C THR A 2 6.83 -2.31 15.84
N ASP A 3 6.91 -2.20 17.17
CA ASP A 3 5.95 -1.39 17.94
C ASP A 3 5.91 0.09 17.47
N ALA A 4 7.01 0.59 16.90
CA ALA A 4 7.06 1.91 16.25
C ALA A 4 6.07 2.08 15.06
N VAL A 5 5.76 1.01 14.33
CA VAL A 5 4.78 1.04 13.22
C VAL A 5 3.37 1.16 13.79
N VAL A 6 3.06 0.37 14.83
CA VAL A 6 1.78 0.40 15.55
C VAL A 6 1.53 1.77 16.16
N GLU A 7 2.53 2.32 16.85
CA GLU A 7 2.46 3.64 17.46
C GLU A 7 2.23 4.73 16.41
N ARG A 8 2.95 4.67 15.28
CA ARG A 8 2.77 5.62 14.19
C ARG A 8 1.38 5.54 13.58
N ILE A 9 0.79 4.35 13.43
CA ILE A 9 -0.59 4.19 12.93
C ILE A 9 -1.57 4.84 13.93
N GLY A 10 -1.37 4.62 15.23
CA GLY A 10 -2.16 5.27 16.29
C GLY A 10 -2.08 6.80 16.26
N GLN A 11 -0.91 7.38 15.95
CA GLN A 11 -0.75 8.83 15.78
C GLN A 11 -1.60 9.40 14.64
N HIS A 12 -1.92 8.58 13.62
CA HIS A 12 -2.72 8.99 12.46
C HIS A 12 -4.20 8.67 12.62
N GLN A 13 -4.65 8.33 13.85
CA GLN A 13 -6.04 7.94 14.16
C GLN A 13 -6.54 6.79 13.28
N ALA A 14 -5.64 5.92 12.85
CA ALA A 14 -5.96 4.74 12.04
C ALA A 14 -5.99 3.48 12.92
N GLU A 15 -6.83 2.53 12.54
CA GLU A 15 -6.91 1.24 13.22
C GLU A 15 -5.75 0.32 12.81
N VAL A 16 -5.19 -0.38 13.78
CA VAL A 16 -4.05 -1.28 13.57
C VAL A 16 -4.57 -2.68 13.26
N VAL A 17 -4.81 -2.96 11.98
CA VAL A 17 -5.30 -4.27 11.51
C VAL A 17 -4.17 -5.14 10.95
N ILE A 18 -2.92 -4.88 11.33
CA ILE A 18 -1.76 -5.65 10.86
C ILE A 18 -1.50 -6.81 11.84
N PRO A 19 -1.45 -8.07 11.36
CA PRO A 19 -1.16 -9.22 12.20
C PRO A 19 0.16 -9.07 12.95
N SER A 20 0.18 -9.59 14.18
CA SER A 20 1.42 -9.77 14.93
C SER A 20 2.38 -10.72 14.19
N LYS A 21 3.69 -10.53 14.37
CA LYS A 21 4.66 -11.52 13.91
C LYS A 21 4.46 -12.84 14.67
N SER A 22 4.71 -13.96 14.02
CA SER A 22 4.58 -15.31 14.59
C SER A 22 5.43 -15.57 15.84
N ASN A 23 6.45 -14.77 16.10
CA ASN A 23 7.33 -14.88 17.26
C ASN A 23 6.97 -13.92 18.40
N ARG A 24 5.83 -13.21 18.33
CA ARG A 24 5.41 -12.29 19.38
C ARG A 24 4.75 -13.06 20.52
N LYS A 25 5.08 -12.70 21.76
CA LYS A 25 4.52 -13.36 22.96
C LYS A 25 3.03 -13.06 23.16
N GLU A 26 2.62 -11.84 22.81
CA GLU A 26 1.22 -11.40 22.86
C GLU A 26 0.74 -11.06 21.45
N GLU A 27 -0.17 -11.89 20.97
CA GLU A 27 -0.85 -11.70 19.69
C GLU A 27 -1.90 -10.59 19.81
N ARG A 28 -2.15 -9.93 18.69
CA ARG A 28 -3.17 -8.88 18.58
C ARG A 28 -4.39 -9.51 17.97
N GLU A 29 -5.55 -9.26 18.55
CA GLU A 29 -6.82 -9.54 17.89
C GLU A 29 -7.01 -8.52 16.77
N ILE A 30 -7.34 -8.99 15.57
CA ILE A 30 -7.54 -8.15 14.38
C ILE A 30 -8.82 -8.60 13.66
N ASP A 31 -9.45 -7.68 12.95
CA ASP A 31 -10.47 -8.04 11.96
C ASP A 31 -9.79 -8.60 10.70
N GLU A 32 -9.88 -9.92 10.53
CA GLU A 32 -9.29 -10.61 9.38
C GLU A 32 -9.87 -10.10 8.04
N ASN A 33 -11.17 -9.80 7.98
CA ASN A 33 -11.80 -9.32 6.75
C ASN A 33 -11.23 -7.95 6.34
N MET A 34 -11.00 -7.07 7.32
CA MET A 34 -10.41 -5.77 7.06
C MET A 34 -8.93 -5.89 6.67
N TYR A 35 -8.20 -6.90 7.17
CA TYR A 35 -6.85 -7.18 6.70
C TYR A 35 -6.80 -7.74 5.27
N GLU A 36 -7.78 -8.54 4.86
CA GLU A 36 -7.88 -9.08 3.49
C GLU A 36 -7.97 -7.97 2.43
N ASP A 37 -8.61 -6.84 2.76
CA ASP A 37 -8.77 -5.70 1.87
C ASP A 37 -7.44 -5.07 1.42
N ARG A 38 -6.34 -5.32 2.14
CA ARG A 38 -4.98 -4.95 1.74
C ARG A 38 -4.61 -5.49 0.34
N ASN A 39 -5.13 -6.66 -0.03
CA ASN A 39 -4.91 -7.27 -1.34
C ASN A 39 -5.45 -6.38 -2.50
N LYS A 40 -6.51 -5.61 -2.27
CA LYS A 40 -7.04 -4.66 -3.27
C LYS A 40 -5.98 -3.60 -3.62
N VAL A 41 -5.31 -3.07 -2.59
CA VAL A 41 -4.23 -2.09 -2.73
C VAL A 41 -3.01 -2.69 -3.42
N GLU A 42 -2.60 -3.92 -3.05
CA GLU A 42 -1.49 -4.62 -3.70
C GLU A 42 -1.75 -4.87 -5.18
N ARG A 43 -2.96 -5.35 -5.53
CA ARG A 43 -3.39 -5.56 -6.91
C ARG A 43 -3.41 -4.25 -7.70
N PHE A 44 -3.81 -3.15 -7.09
CA PHE A 44 -3.76 -1.83 -7.72
C PHE A 44 -2.33 -1.43 -8.10
N PHE A 45 -1.37 -1.55 -7.17
CA PHE A 45 0.04 -1.25 -7.48
C PHE A 45 0.63 -2.22 -8.51
N LEU A 46 0.24 -3.49 -8.48
CA LEU A 46 0.63 -4.45 -9.50
C LEU A 46 0.14 -4.03 -10.89
N LYS A 47 -1.13 -3.59 -11.01
CA LYS A 47 -1.70 -3.06 -12.26
C LYS A 47 -0.97 -1.80 -12.73
N ILE A 48 -0.70 -0.84 -11.85
CA ILE A 48 0.06 0.37 -12.22
C ILE A 48 1.45 0.00 -12.76
N LYS A 49 2.13 -0.95 -12.11
CA LYS A 49 3.47 -1.42 -12.51
C LYS A 49 3.49 -2.20 -13.84
N GLN A 50 2.35 -2.54 -14.43
CA GLN A 50 2.32 -3.05 -15.82
C GLN A 50 2.77 -1.97 -16.81
N ASN A 51 2.61 -0.68 -16.48
CA ASN A 51 3.17 0.42 -17.25
C ASN A 51 4.68 0.48 -17.04
N ARG A 52 5.45 0.00 -18.02
CA ARG A 52 6.92 -0.04 -17.99
C ARG A 52 7.55 1.31 -17.63
N ALA A 53 7.00 2.41 -18.15
CA ALA A 53 7.43 3.78 -17.85
C ALA A 53 7.42 4.08 -16.34
N VAL A 54 6.34 3.68 -15.66
CA VAL A 54 6.16 3.86 -14.21
C VAL A 54 7.02 2.87 -13.42
N ALA A 55 7.02 1.59 -13.81
CA ALA A 55 7.72 0.54 -13.07
C ALA A 55 9.24 0.75 -12.98
N THR A 56 9.84 1.26 -14.05
CA THR A 56 11.29 1.47 -14.14
C THR A 56 11.69 2.92 -13.88
N ARG A 57 10.72 3.79 -13.59
CA ARG A 57 10.94 5.23 -13.33
C ARG A 57 11.76 5.89 -14.45
N TYR A 58 11.28 5.78 -15.69
CA TYR A 58 11.95 6.36 -16.87
C TYR A 58 12.07 7.89 -16.76
N ASP A 59 11.06 8.55 -16.20
CA ASP A 59 11.03 10.00 -16.07
C ASP A 59 12.05 10.52 -15.05
N LYS A 60 12.96 11.38 -15.52
CA LYS A 60 13.99 12.01 -14.66
C LYS A 60 13.40 13.07 -13.73
N LYS A 61 12.37 13.79 -14.17
CA LYS A 61 11.71 14.85 -13.39
C LYS A 61 10.60 14.24 -12.54
N ALA A 62 10.59 14.57 -11.24
CA ALA A 62 9.57 14.10 -10.31
C ALA A 62 8.14 14.46 -10.76
N ALA A 63 7.95 15.66 -11.33
CA ALA A 63 6.65 16.10 -11.85
C ALA A 63 6.14 15.24 -13.02
N CYS A 64 7.03 14.87 -13.96
CA CYS A 64 6.67 14.02 -15.10
C CYS A 64 6.33 12.60 -14.62
N PHE A 65 7.13 12.05 -13.69
CA PHE A 65 6.86 10.75 -13.10
C PHE A 65 5.51 10.73 -12.36
N LEU A 66 5.19 11.79 -11.60
CA LEU A 66 3.91 11.92 -10.92
C LEU A 66 2.73 12.00 -11.89
N ALA A 67 2.87 12.76 -12.99
CA ALA A 67 1.87 12.80 -14.05
C ALA A 67 1.65 11.41 -14.69
N GLY A 68 2.72 10.64 -14.89
CA GLY A 68 2.66 9.25 -15.35
C GLY A 68 1.91 8.33 -14.39
N ILE A 69 2.12 8.48 -13.06
CA ILE A 69 1.37 7.75 -12.04
C ILE A 69 -0.12 8.11 -12.10
N TYR A 70 -0.47 9.40 -12.20
CA TYR A 70 -1.87 9.81 -12.29
C TYR A 70 -2.54 9.25 -13.52
N LEU A 71 -1.89 9.32 -14.69
CA LEU A 71 -2.43 8.75 -15.92
C LEU A 71 -2.64 7.24 -15.79
N ALA A 72 -1.65 6.50 -15.27
CA ALA A 72 -1.78 5.06 -15.05
C ALA A 72 -2.91 4.72 -14.05
N SER A 73 -3.10 5.54 -13.02
CA SER A 73 -4.17 5.37 -12.03
C SER A 73 -5.55 5.61 -12.65
N ILE A 74 -5.71 6.66 -13.45
CA ILE A 74 -6.95 6.96 -14.18
C ILE A 74 -7.29 5.83 -15.16
N MET A 75 -6.29 5.33 -15.91
CA MET A 75 -6.47 4.19 -16.81
C MET A 75 -6.85 2.90 -16.08
N CYS A 76 -6.33 2.69 -14.87
CA CYS A 76 -6.73 1.56 -14.02
C CYS A 76 -8.15 1.72 -13.46
N TRP A 77 -8.61 2.95 -13.23
CA TRP A 77 -9.95 3.26 -12.74
C TRP A 77 -11.03 3.10 -13.82
N LEU A 78 -10.74 3.52 -15.06
CA LEU A 78 -11.67 3.44 -16.19
C LEU A 78 -11.87 2.02 -16.74
N LYS A 79 -11.13 1.04 -16.23
CA LYS A 79 -11.11 -0.34 -16.69
C LYS A 79 -11.88 -1.23 -15.74
#